data_AF-A0A967KEH0-F1
#
_entry.id   AF-A0A967KEH0-F1
#
_cell.length_a   1.000
_cell.length_b   1.000
_cell.length_c   1.000
_cell.angle_alpha   90.00
_cell.angle_beta   90.00
_cell.angle_gamma   90.00
#
_symmetry.space_group_name_H-M   'P 1'
#
loop_
_entity.id
_entity.type
_entity.pdbx_description
1 polymer ?
#
loop_
_entity_poly.entity_id
_entity_poly.type
_entity_poly.pdbx_seq_one_letter_code
_entity_poly.pdbx_strand_id
1 'polypeptide(L)' 'DGAEPERVTFTEDFDGFPVFSPDGRYLVWGSNRQKAHEGNTNLFIAEWVEEPGGP' A
#
# COMPACT_ATOMS: atom_id res chain seq x y z
N ASP A 1 14.11 -13.78 0.40
CA ASP A 1 15.23 -14.03 1.33
C ASP A 1 14.79 -14.13 2.79
N GLY A 2 13.48 -14.30 3.05
CA GLY A 2 12.97 -14.58 4.40
C GLY A 2 13.11 -13.43 5.40
N ALA A 3 13.47 -12.21 4.96
CA ALA A 3 13.46 -11.03 5.81
C ALA A 3 12.05 -10.79 6.36
N GLU A 4 11.97 -10.21 7.57
CA GLU A 4 10.70 -9.81 8.15
C GLU A 4 10.02 -8.79 7.22
N PRO A 5 8.72 -8.96 6.92
CA PRO A 5 8.01 -8.04 6.06
C PRO A 5 7.93 -6.65 6.71
N GLU A 6 8.28 -5.62 5.95
CA GLU A 6 8.12 -4.24 6.38
C GLU A 6 6.66 -3.79 6.25
N ARG A 7 6.15 -3.13 7.29
CA ARG A 7 4.82 -2.48 7.24
C ARG A 7 4.95 -1.11 6.57
N VAL A 8 4.28 -0.95 5.43
CA VAL A 8 4.37 0.29 4.62
C VAL A 8 3.14 1.20 4.71
N THR A 9 2.04 0.74 5.33
CA THR A 9 0.85 1.57 5.56
C THR A 9 0.39 1.52 7.01
N PHE A 10 -0.17 2.64 7.49
CA PHE A 10 -0.41 2.87 8.93
C PHE A 10 -1.83 3.32 9.25
N THR A 11 -2.82 3.01 8.39
CA THR A 11 -4.22 3.30 8.73
C THR A 11 -4.67 2.45 9.92
N GLU A 12 -5.58 2.98 10.73
CA GLU A 12 -6.19 2.26 11.87
C GLU A 12 -7.28 1.27 11.42
N ASP A 13 -7.74 1.39 10.17
CA ASP A 13 -8.72 0.53 9.53
C ASP A 13 -8.06 -0.52 8.62
N PHE A 14 -8.83 -1.16 7.74
CA PHE A 14 -8.34 -2.11 6.76
C PHE A 14 -7.43 -1.46 5.71
N ASP A 15 -6.27 -2.09 5.51
CA ASP A 15 -5.42 -2.02 4.32
C ASP A 15 -5.11 -3.47 3.88
N GLY A 16 -5.21 -3.77 2.60
CA GLY A 16 -4.91 -5.11 2.10
C GLY A 16 -4.87 -5.25 0.60
N PHE A 17 -4.63 -6.49 0.15
CA PHE A 17 -4.51 -6.87 -1.26
C PHE A 17 -3.44 -6.07 -2.04
N PRO A 18 -2.19 -6.00 -1.54
CA PRO A 18 -1.14 -5.27 -2.23
C PRO A 18 -0.75 -5.94 -3.53
N VAL A 19 -0.58 -5.14 -4.59
CA VAL A 19 -0.09 -5.59 -5.89
C VAL A 19 0.89 -4.56 -6.45
N PHE A 20 2.09 -5.01 -6.80
CA PHE A 20 3.07 -4.20 -7.53
C PHE A 20 2.74 -4.17 -9.02
N SER A 21 2.97 -3.04 -9.68
CA SER A 21 2.96 -2.96 -11.14
C SER A 21 4.05 -3.86 -11.74
N PRO A 22 3.91 -4.33 -13.00
CA PRO A 22 4.91 -5.21 -13.62
C PRO A 22 6.32 -4.62 -13.70
N ASP A 23 6.44 -3.29 -13.73
CA ASP A 23 7.70 -2.54 -13.74
C ASP A 23 8.17 -2.13 -12.33
N GLY A 24 7.46 -2.53 -11.27
CA GLY A 24 7.80 -2.25 -9.87
C GLY A 24 7.65 -0.79 -9.43
N ARG A 25 7.25 0.12 -10.34
CA ARG A 25 7.18 1.56 -10.02
C ARG A 25 5.99 1.95 -9.16
N TYR A 26 4.95 1.13 -9.11
CA TYR A 26 3.74 1.46 -8.38
C TYR A 26 3.30 0.30 -7.47
N LEU A 27 2.79 0.67 -6.31
CA LEU A 27 2.06 -0.22 -5.42
C LEU A 27 0.59 0.21 -5.39
N VAL A 28 -0.31 -0.74 -5.68
CA VAL A 28 -1.76 -0.59 -5.49
C VAL A 28 -2.20 -1.41 -4.29
N TRP A 29 -3.12 -0.88 -3.51
CA TRP A 29 -3.76 -1.61 -2.41
C TRP A 29 -5.21 -1.16 -2.20
N GLY A 30 -6.02 -2.02 -1.58
CA GLY A 30 -7.35 -1.67 -1.09
C GLY A 30 -7.28 -1.07 0.31
N SER A 31 -8.03 0.00 0.56
CA SER A 31 -8.07 0.67 1.87
C SER A 31 -9.44 1.22 2.23
N ASN A 32 -9.73 1.27 3.53
CA ASN A 32 -10.91 1.89 4.10
C ASN A 32 -10.65 3.32 4.65
N ARG A 33 -9.44 3.86 4.47
CA ARG A 33 -9.02 5.15 5.06
C ARG A 33 -9.83 6.38 4.60
N GLN A 34 -10.53 6.29 3.47
CA GLN A 34 -11.38 7.36 2.91
C GLN A 34 -12.79 6.85 2.54
N LYS A 35 -13.27 5.83 3.25
CA LYS A 35 -14.59 5.25 2.98
C LYS A 35 -15.71 6.28 3.20
N ALA A 36 -16.63 6.39 2.24
CA ALA A 36 -17.81 7.23 2.38
C ALA A 36 -18.83 6.63 3.37
N HIS A 37 -18.92 5.29 3.37
CA HIS A 37 -19.76 4.51 4.28
C HIS A 37 -19.00 3.27 4.78
N GLU A 38 -19.44 2.71 5.90
CA GLU A 38 -18.93 1.43 6.41
C GLU A 38 -19.02 0.33 5.34
N GLY A 39 -17.98 -0.50 5.25
CA GLY A 39 -17.89 -1.57 4.25
C GLY A 39 -17.49 -1.11 2.84
N ASN A 40 -17.25 0.18 2.59
CA ASN A 40 -16.66 0.63 1.33
C ASN A 40 -15.13 0.53 1.38
N THR A 41 -14.56 -0.07 0.35
CA THR A 41 -13.10 -0.13 0.13
C THR A 41 -12.76 0.66 -1.12
N ASN A 42 -11.77 1.55 -1.01
CA ASN A 42 -11.24 2.34 -2.10
C ASN A 42 -9.90 1.77 -2.58
N LEU A 43 -9.56 2.03 -3.84
CA LEU A 43 -8.25 1.73 -4.39
C LEU A 43 -7.31 2.92 -4.20
N PHE A 44 -6.12 2.65 -3.70
CA PHE A 44 -5.03 3.60 -3.60
C PHE A 44 -3.87 3.14 -4.47
N ILE A 45 -3.12 4.11 -4.98
CA ILE A 45 -1.89 3.89 -5.75
C ILE A 45 -0.84 4.88 -5.26
N ALA A 46 0.40 4.41 -5.14
CA ALA A 46 1.57 5.24 -4.86
C ALA A 46 2.74 4.79 -5.73
N GLU A 47 3.63 5.73 -6.05
CA GLU A 47 4.94 5.39 -6.59
C GLU A 47 5.76 4.68 -5.48
N TRP A 48 6.43 3.59 -5.84
CA TRP A 48 7.26 2.83 -4.93
C TRP A 48 8.69 3.35 -4.97
N VAL A 49 9.25 3.62 -3.78
CA VAL A 49 10.63 4.06 -3.59
C VAL A 49 11.28 3.07 -2.62
N GLU A 50 12.21 2.26 -3.13
CA GLU A 50 12.89 1.20 -2.36
C GLU A 50 13.67 1.77 -1.17
N GLU A 51 14.29 2.94 -1.33
CA GLU A 51 15.03 3.63 -0.28
C GLU A 51 14.56 5.09 -0.15
N PRO A 52 13.73 5.44 0.84
CA PRO A 52 13.43 6.84 1.11
C PRO A 52 14.70 7.52 1.66
N GLY A 53 15.50 8.11 0.77
CA GLY A 53 16.68 8.91 1.09
C GLY A 53 18.05 8.34 0.68
N GLY A 54 18.12 7.33 -0.19
CA GLY A 54 19.38 6.93 -0.84
C GLY A 54 19.73 7.89 -2.00
N PRO A 55 21.03 8.21 -2.20
CA PRO A 55 21.60 9.57 -2.30
C PRO A 55 20.76 10.66 -2.98
#